data_AF-A0A1M5VEQ2-F1
#
_entry.id   AF-A0A1M5VEQ2-F1
#
_cell.length_a   1.000
_cell.length_b   1.000
_cell.length_c   1.000
_cell.angle_alpha   90.00
_cell.angle_beta   90.00
_cell.angle_gamma   90.00
#
_symmetry.space_group_name_H-M   'P 1'
#
loop_
_entity.id
_entity.type
_entity.pdbx_description
1 polymer ?
#
loop_
_entity_poly.entity_id
_entity_poly.type
_entity_poly.pdbx_seq_one_letter_code
_entity_poly.pdbx_strand_id
1 'polypeptide(L)'
;MGSKVSTGNTQELKSAMTKWLKEFPGELICARQIWYEGLGGCGVPNPTDVEAMEAVLNGLGDWKNVGTQRYEKFGGQNSWKRVQ
;
A
#
# COMPACT_ATOMS: atom_id res chain seq x y z
N MET A 1 -9.17 -7.38 -19.10
CA MET A 1 -7.87 -7.87 -18.58
C MET A 1 -7.13 -6.64 -18.07
N GLY A 2 -7.16 -6.39 -16.76
CA GLY A 2 -6.47 -5.24 -16.18
C GLY A 2 -4.97 -5.53 -16.14
N SER A 3 -4.15 -4.64 -16.69
CA SER A 3 -2.68 -4.76 -16.60
C SER A 3 -2.25 -4.79 -15.15
N LYS A 4 -1.40 -5.75 -14.80
CA LYS A 4 -0.77 -5.85 -13.47
C LYS A 4 0.16 -4.65 -13.28
N VAL A 5 -0.11 -3.81 -12.28
CA VAL A 5 0.75 -2.67 -11.96
C VAL A 5 2.10 -3.21 -11.46
N SER A 6 3.19 -2.76 -12.08
CA SER A 6 4.55 -3.10 -11.66
C SER A 6 5.01 -2.18 -10.53
N THR A 7 5.44 -2.74 -9.41
CA THR A 7 6.07 -2.01 -8.29
C THR A 7 7.42 -1.40 -8.66
N GLY A 8 8.07 -1.89 -9.72
CA GLY A 8 9.32 -1.33 -10.26
C GLY A 8 9.13 -0.05 -11.09
N ASN A 9 7.90 0.32 -11.42
CA ASN A 9 7.57 1.59 -12.09
C ASN A 9 6.95 2.56 -11.07
N THR A 10 7.78 3.38 -10.43
CA THR A 10 7.38 4.26 -9.33
C THR A 10 6.24 5.21 -9.68
N GLN A 11 6.20 5.74 -10.91
CA GLN A 11 5.17 6.69 -11.33
C GLN A 11 3.82 6.01 -11.55
N GLU A 12 3.82 4.83 -12.18
CA GLU A 12 2.63 4.02 -12.37
C GLU A 12 2.08 3.51 -11.03
N LEU A 13 2.97 3.02 -10.15
CA LEU A 13 2.64 2.57 -8.80
C LEU A 13 1.99 3.69 -7.99
N LYS A 14 2.61 4.88 -7.94
CA LYS A 14 2.06 6.03 -7.23
C LYS A 14 0.68 6.41 -7.75
N SER A 15 0.50 6.40 -9.07
CA SER A 15 -0.77 6.77 -9.71
C SER A 15 -1.88 5.77 -9.37
N ALA A 16 -1.58 4.47 -9.44
CA ALA A 16 -2.52 3.40 -9.10
C ALA A 16 -2.91 3.46 -7.62
N MET A 17 -1.93 3.55 -6.72
CA MET A 17 -2.17 3.64 -5.28
C MET A 17 -2.97 4.89 -4.90
N THR A 18 -2.63 6.06 -5.45
CA THR A 18 -3.36 7.31 -5.17
C THR A 18 -4.80 7.23 -5.64
N LYS A 19 -5.05 6.65 -6.82
CA LYS A 19 -6.43 6.44 -7.31
C LYS A 19 -7.22 5.56 -6.35
N TRP A 20 -6.65 4.43 -5.96
CA TRP A 20 -7.33 3.49 -5.07
C TRP A 20 -7.56 4.05 -3.66
N LEU A 21 -6.57 4.72 -3.07
CA LEU A 21 -6.66 5.30 -1.72
C LEU A 21 -7.71 6.40 -1.61
N LYS A 22 -8.00 7.13 -2.70
CA LYS A 22 -9.09 8.12 -2.74
C LYS A 22 -10.47 7.48 -2.56
N GLU A 23 -10.64 6.27 -3.10
CA GLU A 23 -11.89 5.50 -3.04
C GLU A 23 -11.96 4.59 -1.80
N PHE A 24 -10.81 4.33 -1.16
CA PHE A 24 -10.72 3.46 0.01
C PHE A 24 -11.47 4.07 1.22
N PRO A 25 -12.50 3.40 1.77
CA PRO A 25 -13.33 3.97 2.84
C PRO A 25 -12.67 3.89 4.22
N GLY A 26 -11.60 3.11 4.37
CA GLY A 26 -10.94 2.90 5.65
C GLY A 26 -10.01 4.05 6.05
N GLU A 27 -9.79 4.17 7.36
CA GLU A 27 -8.85 5.12 7.95
C GLU A 27 -7.47 4.52 8.22
N LEU A 28 -7.32 3.20 8.17
CA LEU A 28 -6.07 2.49 8.44
C LEU A 28 -5.75 1.56 7.28
N ILE A 29 -4.53 1.63 6.76
CA ILE A 29 -4.07 0.82 5.62
C ILE A 29 -2.67 0.26 5.86
N CYS A 30 -2.33 -0.85 5.21
CA CYS A 30 -0.97 -1.39 5.16
C CYS A 30 -0.59 -1.81 3.73
N ALA A 31 0.71 -1.97 3.47
CA ALA A 31 1.22 -2.32 2.14
C ALA A 31 0.64 -3.63 1.58
N ARG A 32 0.41 -4.65 2.42
CA ARG A 32 -0.22 -5.91 1.98
C ARG A 32 -1.67 -5.74 1.53
N GLN A 33 -2.43 -4.90 2.22
CA GLN A 33 -3.81 -4.64 1.81
C GLN A 33 -3.84 -3.94 0.44
N ILE A 34 -2.94 -2.97 0.24
CA ILE A 34 -2.77 -2.31 -1.07
C ILE A 34 -2.37 -3.32 -2.15
N TRP A 35 -1.43 -4.23 -1.85
CA TRP A 35 -1.03 -5.28 -2.78
C TRP A 35 -2.21 -6.11 -3.27
N TYR A 36 -3.00 -6.67 -2.35
CA TYR A 36 -4.09 -7.58 -2.72
C TYR A 36 -5.33 -6.85 -3.27
N GLU A 37 -5.75 -5.77 -2.61
CA GLU A 37 -7.02 -5.10 -2.89
C GLU A 37 -6.87 -3.94 -3.88
N GLY A 38 -5.75 -3.22 -3.83
CA GLY A 38 -5.50 -2.05 -4.68
C GLY A 38 -4.80 -2.38 -5.99
N LEU A 39 -3.84 -3.30 -5.98
CA LEU A 39 -3.00 -3.63 -7.14
C LEU A 39 -3.34 -4.97 -7.79
N GLY A 40 -4.23 -5.78 -7.17
CA GLY A 40 -4.57 -7.12 -7.67
C GLY A 40 -3.40 -8.10 -7.62
N GLY A 41 -2.47 -7.89 -6.70
CA GLY A 41 -1.30 -8.72 -6.48
C GLY A 41 -1.68 -10.15 -6.11
N CYS A 42 -0.86 -11.11 -6.55
CA CYS A 42 -1.02 -12.53 -6.24
C CYS A 42 0.20 -13.04 -5.47
N GLY A 43 -0.05 -13.91 -4.49
CA GLY A 43 1.01 -14.40 -3.59
C GLY A 43 1.52 -13.34 -2.61
N VAL A 44 2.53 -13.72 -1.84
CA VAL A 44 3.16 -12.85 -0.85
C VAL A 44 4.04 -11.82 -1.58
N PRO A 45 3.85 -10.50 -1.38
CA PRO A 45 4.75 -9.50 -1.96
C PRO A 45 6.17 -9.69 -1.40
N ASN A 46 7.18 -9.49 -2.24
CA ASN A 46 8.56 -9.54 -1.76
C ASN A 46 8.89 -8.25 -0.96
N PRO A 47 10.02 -8.21 -0.21
CA PRO A 47 10.40 -7.03 0.56
C PRO A 47 10.50 -5.74 -0.28
N THR A 48 11.02 -5.82 -1.51
CA THR A 48 11.13 -4.66 -2.42
C THR A 48 9.77 -4.11 -2.84
N ASP A 49 8.78 -4.99 -3.10
CA ASP A 49 7.41 -4.57 -3.39
C ASP A 49 6.80 -3.82 -2.21
N VAL A 50 7.02 -4.33 -0.99
CA VAL A 50 6.57 -3.70 0.25
C VAL A 50 7.21 -2.33 0.39
N GLU A 51 8.54 -2.24 0.33
CA GLU A 51 9.29 -0.99 0.44
C GLU A 51 8.84 0.06 -0.59
N ALA A 52 8.57 -0.35 -1.83
CA ALA A 52 8.07 0.57 -2.87
C ALA A 52 6.69 1.15 -2.52
N MET A 53 5.77 0.33 -2.00
CA MET A 53 4.46 0.81 -1.56
C MET A 53 4.56 1.67 -0.30
N GLU A 54 5.39 1.29 0.66
CA GLU A 54 5.62 2.10 1.87
C GLU A 54 6.22 3.47 1.52
N ALA A 55 7.15 3.53 0.58
CA ALA A 55 7.72 4.78 0.07
C ALA A 55 6.66 5.68 -0.57
N VAL A 56 5.72 5.11 -1.33
CA VAL A 56 4.59 5.88 -1.86
C VAL A 56 3.75 6.43 -0.72
N LEU A 57 3.32 5.61 0.25
CA LEU A 57 2.51 6.04 1.39
C LEU A 57 3.19 7.14 2.21
N ASN A 58 4.49 7.00 2.49
CA ASN A 58 5.27 8.01 3.21
C ASN A 58 5.41 9.34 2.44
N GLY A 59 5.26 9.31 1.11
CA GLY A 59 5.23 10.49 0.26
C GLY A 59 3.85 11.11 0.09
N LEU A 60 2.80 10.51 0.66
CA LEU A 60 1.45 11.09 0.67
C LEU A 60 1.28 12.00 1.89
N GLY A 61 0.63 13.16 1.70
CA GLY A 61 0.39 14.11 2.79
C GLY A 61 -0.82 13.76 3.67
N ASP A 62 -1.72 12.93 3.16
CA ASP A 62 -2.99 12.53 3.79
C ASP A 62 -2.91 11.18 4.51
N TRP A 63 -1.70 10.58 4.60
CA TRP A 63 -1.47 9.31 5.28
C TRP A 63 -0.24 9.38 6.18
N LYS A 64 -0.40 9.07 7.46
CA LYS A 64 0.68 9.10 8.46
C LYS A 64 1.03 7.69 8.93
N ASN A 65 2.31 7.33 8.89
CA ASN A 65 2.78 6.08 9.48
C ASN A 65 2.52 6.07 11.00
N VAL A 66 1.85 5.03 11.48
CA VAL A 66 1.49 4.83 12.90
C VAL A 66 2.14 3.57 13.48
N GLY A 67 3.23 3.11 12.86
CA GLY A 67 3.95 1.91 13.24
C GLY A 67 3.19 0.62 12.97
N THR A 68 3.60 -0.45 13.65
CA THR A 68 3.00 -1.77 13.50
C THR A 68 1.68 -1.86 14.26
N GLN A 69 0.56 -1.76 13.53
CA GLN A 69 -0.79 -1.86 14.09
C GLN A 69 -1.50 -3.17 13.73
N ARG A 70 -1.05 -3.88 12.68
CA ARG A 70 -1.62 -5.17 12.25
C ARG A 70 -0.60 -6.28 12.43
N TYR A 71 -1.01 -7.36 13.08
CA TYR A 71 -0.26 -8.60 13.15
C TYR A 71 -0.96 -9.64 12.29
N GLU A 72 -0.27 -10.13 11.25
CA GLU A 72 -0.79 -11.16 10.37
C GLU A 72 0.13 -12.39 10.37
N LYS A 73 -0.21 -13.42 9.59
CA LYS A 73 0.52 -14.70 9.47
C LYS A 73 2.03 -14.54 9.22
N PHE A 74 2.45 -13.39 8.66
CA PHE A 74 3.83 -13.09 8.29
C PHE A 74 4.48 -12.01 9.17
N GLY A 75 3.93 -11.78 10.37
CA GLY A 75 4.45 -10.82 11.34
C GLY A 75 3.74 -9.46 11.29
N GLY A 76 4.32 -8.52 12.04
CA GLY A 76 3.84 -7.15 12.13
C GLY A 76 3.88 -6.44 10.78
N GLN A 77 2.80 -5.71 10.46
CA GLN A 77 2.69 -4.87 9.29
C GLN A 77 2.65 -3.41 9.74
N ASN A 78 3.58 -2.60 9.20
CA ASN A 78 3.46 -1.16 9.30
C ASN A 78 2.13 -0.71 8.73
N SER A 79 1.53 0.28 9.39
CA SER A 79 0.22 0.80 9.04
C SER A 79 0.26 2.31 8.94
N TRP A 80 -0.58 2.85 8.08
CA TRP A 80 -0.76 4.28 7.86
C TRP A 80 -2.19 4.65 8.21
N LYS A 81 -2.35 5.71 9.01
CA LYS A 81 -3.63 6.28 9.34
C LYS A 81 -3.90 7.51 8.47
N ARG A 82 -5.11 7.63 7.93
CA ARG A 82 -5.55 8.82 7.22
C ARG A 82 -5.51 10.02 8.16
N VAL A 83 -4.94 11.13 7.69
CA VAL A 83 -4.93 12.42 8.39
C VAL A 83 -5.87 13.36 7.64
N GLN A 84 -6.86 13.89 8.37
CA GLN A 84 -7.79 14.91 7.88
C GLN A 84 -7.16 16.30 7.93
#